data_AF-A0A7J7BXN1-F1
#
_entry.id   AF-A0A7J7BXN1-F1
#
_cell.length_a   1.000
_cell.length_b   1.000
_cell.length_c   1.000
_cell.angle_alpha   90.00
_cell.angle_beta   90.00
_cell.angle_gamma   90.00
#
_symmetry.space_group_name_H-M   'P 1'
#
loop_
_entity.id
_entity.type
_entity.pdbx_description
1 polymer ?
#
loop_
_entity_poly.entity_id
_entity_poly.type
_entity_poly.pdbx_seq_one_letter_code
_entity_poly.pdbx_strand_id
1 'polypeptide(L)'
;MCWWAFTGLTHIILEGYFVFSPEFYKDKTANYLAEVWKEYSKGDSRYAGRDAGVVTLEGITAVLGGPASLLAVYAIAKGKSYSYILQFAVSLGQLYGAAV
;
A
#
# COMPACT_ATOMS: atom_id res chain seq x y z
N MET A 1 6.55 14.44 7.39
CA MET A 1 5.71 13.62 8.31
C MET A 1 4.36 13.26 7.69
N CYS A 2 3.60 14.23 7.16
CA CYS A 2 2.28 13.95 6.56
C CYS A 2 2.34 12.95 5.40
N TRP A 3 3.35 13.06 4.53
CA TRP A 3 3.60 12.09 3.45
C TRP A 3 3.69 10.65 3.99
N TRP A 4 4.59 10.39 4.94
CA TRP A 4 4.77 9.06 5.54
C TRP A 4 3.51 8.50 6.21
N ALA A 5 2.71 9.36 6.86
CA ALA A 5 1.44 8.96 7.43
C ALA A 5 0.43 8.56 6.34
N PHE A 6 0.29 9.39 5.30
CA PHE A 6 -0.59 9.12 4.17
C PHE A 6 -0.18 7.83 3.44
N THR A 7 1.09 7.69 3.09
CA THR A 7 1.63 6.50 2.45
C THR A 7 1.41 5.24 3.29
N GLY A 8 1.68 5.31 4.59
CA GLY A 8 1.46 4.20 5.51
C GLY A 8 0.00 3.75 5.55
N LEU A 9 -0.93 4.71 5.60
CA LEU A 9 -2.37 4.43 5.62
C LEU A 9 -2.87 3.90 4.27
N THR A 10 -2.37 4.41 3.14
CA THR A 10 -2.70 3.89 1.81
C THR A 10 -2.31 2.42 1.68
N HIS A 11 -1.07 2.08 2.02
CA HIS A 11 -0.58 0.70 1.95
C HIS A 11 -1.39 -0.24 2.87
N ILE A 12 -1.67 0.17 4.11
CA ILE A 12 -2.37 -0.70 5.07
C ILE A 12 -3.87 -0.81 4.76
N ILE A 13 -4.54 0.29 4.43
CA ILE A 13 -5.99 0.34 4.30
C ILE A 13 -6.41 -0.01 2.87
N LEU A 14 -5.88 0.69 1.86
CA LEU A 14 -6.31 0.48 0.48
C LEU A 14 -5.70 -0.80 -0.09
N GLU A 15 -4.38 -0.89 -0.12
CA GLU A 15 -3.68 -2.05 -0.71
C GLU A 15 -3.89 -3.30 0.14
N GLY A 16 -3.85 -3.17 1.47
CA GLY A 16 -4.21 -4.27 2.38
C GLY A 16 -5.62 -4.81 2.12
N TYR A 17 -6.62 -3.94 1.93
CA TYR A 17 -7.96 -4.40 1.57
C TYR A 17 -7.97 -5.17 0.25
N PHE A 18 -7.27 -4.66 -0.77
CA PHE A 18 -7.16 -5.36 -2.06
C PHE A 18 -6.52 -6.75 -1.91
N VAL A 19 -5.41 -6.85 -1.18
CA VAL A 19 -4.68 -8.11 -1.00
C VAL A 19 -5.54 -9.13 -0.25
N PHE A 20 -6.16 -8.72 0.86
CA PHE A 20 -6.91 -9.63 1.75
C PHE A 20 -8.39 -9.82 1.39
N SER A 21 -8.91 -9.08 0.41
CA SER A 21 -10.29 -9.22 -0.09
C SER A 21 -10.29 -9.69 -1.55
N PRO A 22 -9.95 -10.97 -1.82
CA PRO A 22 -9.84 -11.48 -3.19
C PRO A 22 -11.10 -11.34 -4.03
N GLU A 23 -12.26 -11.30 -3.38
CA GLU A 23 -13.57 -11.30 -4.00
C GLU A 23 -14.23 -9.91 -4.05
N PHE A 24 -13.47 -8.82 -3.86
CA PHE A 24 -14.01 -7.45 -3.82
C PHE A 24 -14.86 -7.08 -5.05
N TYR A 25 -14.57 -7.68 -6.21
CA TYR A 25 -15.29 -7.46 -7.45
C TYR A 25 -16.70 -8.07 -7.46
N LYS A 26 -16.93 -9.13 -6.66
CA LYS A 26 -18.25 -9.76 -6.48
C LYS A 26 -19.11 -9.05 -5.44
N ASP A 27 -18.51 -8.17 -4.64
CA ASP A 27 -19.23 -7.40 -3.63
C ASP A 27 -20.28 -6.53 -4.34
N LYS A 28 -21.56 -6.70 -4.01
CA LYS A 28 -22.65 -5.86 -4.54
C LYS A 28 -23.14 -4.86 -3.51
N THR A 29 -22.55 -4.87 -2.32
CA THR A 29 -22.82 -3.88 -1.29
C THR A 29 -22.09 -2.59 -1.64
N ALA A 30 -22.59 -1.46 -1.12
CA ALA A 30 -21.95 -0.15 -1.30
C ALA A 30 -20.68 0.00 -0.42
N ASN A 31 -19.85 -1.06 -0.35
CA ASN A 31 -18.58 -1.03 0.36
C ASN A 31 -17.62 -0.09 -0.37
N TYR A 32 -17.28 1.02 0.29
CA TYR A 32 -16.43 2.05 -0.29
C TYR A 32 -15.09 1.51 -0.82
N LEU A 33 -14.42 0.62 -0.08
CA LEU A 33 -13.11 0.08 -0.48
C LEU A 33 -13.24 -0.84 -1.70
N ALA A 34 -14.31 -1.63 -1.78
CA ALA A 34 -14.60 -2.45 -2.96
C ALA A 34 -14.84 -1.57 -4.20
N GLU A 35 -15.65 -0.50 -4.06
CA GLU A 35 -15.94 0.43 -5.15
C GLU A 35 -14.70 1.18 -5.63
N VAL A 36 -13.83 1.62 -4.71
CA VAL A 36 -12.55 2.25 -5.05
C VAL A 36 -11.70 1.32 -5.91
N TRP A 37 -11.57 0.05 -5.54
CA TRP A 37 -10.76 -0.90 -6.31
C TRP A 37 -11.42 -1.32 -7.63
N LYS A 38 -12.75 -1.37 -7.71
CA LYS A 38 -13.46 -1.57 -8.98
C LYS A 38 -13.23 -0.40 -9.94
N GLU A 39 -13.27 0.83 -9.44
CA GLU A 39 -12.97 2.02 -10.24
C GLU A 39 -11.51 2.03 -10.67
N TYR A 40 -10.59 1.77 -9.75
CA TYR A 40 -9.15 1.69 -10.05
C TYR A 40 -8.84 0.63 -11.11
N SER A 41 -9.54 -0.52 -11.03
CA SER A 41 -9.38 -1.62 -11.99
C SER A 41 -9.83 -1.26 -13.42
N LYS A 42 -10.59 -0.18 -13.62
CA LYS A 42 -10.87 0.34 -14.97
C LYS A 42 -9.65 1.01 -15.59
N GLY A 43 -8.78 1.60 -14.76
CA GLY A 43 -7.50 2.19 -15.18
C GLY A 43 -6.40 1.14 -15.35
N ASP A 44 -6.40 0.11 -14.51
CA ASP A 44 -5.49 -1.04 -14.64
C ASP A 44 -6.22 -2.37 -14.36
N SER A 45 -6.52 -3.09 -15.43
CA SER A 45 -7.29 -4.35 -15.35
C SER A 45 -6.56 -5.48 -14.63
N ARG A 46 -5.25 -5.37 -14.39
CA ARG A 46 -4.47 -6.36 -13.64
C ARG A 46 -4.95 -6.48 -12.19
N TYR A 47 -5.51 -5.41 -11.61
CA TYR A 47 -6.10 -5.44 -10.27
C TYR A 47 -7.39 -6.26 -10.23
N ALA A 48 -8.30 -6.08 -11.20
CA ALA A 48 -9.48 -6.94 -11.32
C ALA A 48 -9.12 -8.40 -11.65
N GLY A 49 -8.13 -8.59 -12.52
CA GLY A 49 -7.60 -9.91 -12.88
C GLY A 49 -6.76 -10.56 -11.78
N ARG A 50 -6.45 -9.82 -10.70
CA ARG A 50 -5.55 -10.24 -9.62
C ARG A 50 -4.25 -10.84 -10.15
N ASP A 51 -3.58 -10.11 -11.03
CA ASP A 51 -2.27 -10.49 -11.54
C ASP A 51 -1.32 -10.85 -10.38
N ALA A 52 -0.59 -11.96 -10.53
CA ALA A 52 0.24 -12.49 -9.45
C ALA A 52 1.35 -11.53 -9.04
N GLY A 53 1.92 -10.78 -10.01
CA GLY A 53 2.92 -9.75 -9.74
C GLY A 53 2.34 -8.60 -8.93
N VAL A 54 1.20 -8.06 -9.38
CA VAL A 54 0.48 -6.98 -8.67
C VAL A 54 0.11 -7.41 -7.24
N VAL A 55 -0.58 -8.54 -7.06
CA VAL A 55 -0.98 -9.01 -5.72
C VAL A 55 0.24 -9.23 -4.81
N THR A 56 1.36 -9.72 -5.36
CA THR A 56 2.59 -9.92 -4.58
C THR A 56 3.22 -8.60 -4.15
N LEU A 57 3.37 -7.64 -5.07
CA LEU A 57 3.92 -6.32 -4.77
C LEU A 57 3.06 -5.58 -3.75
N GLU A 58 1.75 -5.53 -3.97
CA GLU A 58 0.78 -4.91 -3.07
C GLU A 58 0.75 -5.61 -1.70
N GLY A 59 1.01 -6.92 -1.66
CA GLY A 59 1.16 -7.67 -0.40
C GLY A 59 2.40 -7.23 0.39
N ILE A 60 3.53 -7.03 -0.29
CA ILE A 60 4.77 -6.55 0.32
C ILE A 60 4.58 -5.11 0.83
N THR A 61 3.99 -4.22 0.04
CA THR A 61 3.73 -2.85 0.46
C THR A 61 2.74 -2.79 1.62
N ALA A 62 1.65 -3.57 1.61
CA ALA A 62 0.68 -3.60 2.70
C ALA A 62 1.28 -4.11 4.03
N VAL A 63 2.07 -5.19 4.00
CA VAL A 63 2.58 -5.86 5.21
C VAL A 63 3.90 -5.25 5.70
N LEU A 64 4.75 -4.74 4.81
CA LEU A 64 6.07 -4.19 5.17
C LEU A 64 6.16 -2.69 4.92
N GLY A 65 5.82 -2.23 3.71
CA GLY A 65 5.96 -0.83 3.30
C GLY A 65 5.11 0.14 4.13
N GLY A 66 3.86 -0.23 4.40
CA GLY A 66 2.91 0.53 5.20
C GLY A 66 3.34 0.69 6.66
N PRO A 67 3.57 -0.42 7.39
CA PRO A 67 4.08 -0.36 8.76
C PRO A 67 5.42 0.36 8.88
N ALA A 68 6.34 0.17 7.93
CA ALA A 68 7.62 0.88 7.91
C ALA A 68 7.44 2.40 7.70
N SER A 69 6.47 2.82 6.89
CA SER A 69 6.11 4.23 6.69
C SER A 69 5.55 4.86 7.97
N LEU A 70 4.67 4.16 8.69
CA LEU A 70 4.18 4.63 10.00
C LEU A 70 5.28 4.65 11.07
N LEU A 71 6.19 3.67 11.04
CA LEU A 71 7.38 3.67 11.89
C LEU A 71 8.29 4.87 11.56
N ALA A 72 8.38 5.30 10.30
CA ALA A 72 9.12 6.49 9.91
C ALA A 72 8.51 7.76 10.53
N VAL A 73 7.18 7.88 10.58
CA VAL A 73 6.50 8.98 11.29
C VAL A 73 6.94 9.02 12.76
N TYR A 74 6.89 7.87 13.45
CA TYR A 74 7.32 7.77 14.85
C TYR A 74 8.81 8.12 15.01
N ALA A 75 9.67 7.56 14.17
CA ALA A 75 11.11 7.73 14.24
C ALA A 75 11.53 9.21 14.05
N ILE A 76 10.88 9.90 13.12
CA ILE A 76 11.07 11.34 12.89
C ILE A 76 10.59 12.12 14.12
N ALA A 77 9.38 11.86 14.61
CA ALA A 77 8.80 12.58 15.74
C ALA A 77 9.60 12.40 17.04
N LYS A 78 10.28 11.27 17.21
CA LYS A 78 11.12 10.96 18.38
C LYS A 78 12.61 11.17 18.16
N GLY A 79 13.03 11.75 17.03
CA GLY A 79 14.44 12.05 16.75
C GLY A 79 15.33 10.80 16.77
N LYS A 80 14.84 9.65 16.31
CA LYS A 80 15.59 8.39 16.32
C LYS A 80 16.67 8.41 15.22
N SER A 81 17.86 7.92 15.55
CA SER A 81 19.02 7.87 14.63
C SER A 81 18.75 7.04 13.36
N TYR A 82 17.92 5.99 13.46
CA TYR A 82 17.57 5.15 12.32
C TYR A 82 16.54 5.77 11.37
N SER A 83 16.01 6.96 11.65
CA SER A 83 14.95 7.60 10.86
C SER A 83 15.33 7.79 9.38
N TYR A 84 16.57 8.20 9.09
CA TYR A 84 17.02 8.41 7.70
C TYR A 84 17.18 7.10 6.93
N ILE A 85 17.77 6.08 7.57
CA ILE A 85 17.96 4.76 6.97
C ILE A 85 16.61 4.13 6.65
N LEU A 86 15.66 4.23 7.58
CA LEU A 86 14.30 3.74 7.39
C LEU A 86 13.60 4.43 6.21
N GLN A 87 13.66 5.76 6.15
CA GLN A 87 13.07 6.52 5.05
C GLN A 87 13.69 6.14 3.69
N PHE A 88 15.02 6.02 3.63
CA PHE A 88 15.72 5.60 2.42
C PHE A 88 15.30 4.21 1.96
N ALA A 89 15.27 3.23 2.88
CA ALA A 89 14.88 1.86 2.57
C ALA A 89 13.44 1.78 2.05
N VAL A 90 12.52 2.50 2.67
CA VAL A 90 11.11 2.54 2.24
C VAL A 90 10.97 3.23 0.89
N SER A 91 11.64 4.36 0.67
CA SER A 91 11.64 5.04 -0.63
C SER A 91 12.20 4.16 -1.75
N LEU A 92 13.26 3.40 -1.48
CA LEU A 92 13.83 2.49 -2.47
C LEU A 92 12.87 1.35 -2.80
N GLY A 93 12.20 0.78 -1.80
CA GLY A 93 11.16 -0.24 -2.00
C GLY A 93 9.99 0.28 -2.84
N GLN A 94 9.52 1.50 -2.57
CA GLN A 94 8.46 2.14 -3.36
C GLN A 94 8.90 2.40 -4.81
N LEU A 95 10.13 2.88 -5.00
CA LEU A 95 10.66 3.10 -6.35
C LEU A 95 10.77 1.80 -7.15
N TYR A 96 11.20 0.71 -6.51
CA TYR A 96 11.23 -0.61 -7.13
C TYR A 96 9.84 -1.08 -7.52
N GLY A 97 8.87 -1.02 -6.60
CA GLY A 97 7.48 -1.42 -6.87
C GLY A 97 6.81 -0.57 -7.96
N ALA A 98 7.18 0.70 -8.11
CA ALA A 98 6.65 1.58 -9.16
C ALA A 98 7.28 1.33 -10.54
N ALA A 99 8.48 0.73 -10.59
CA ALA A 99 9.21 0.49 -11.83
C ALA A 99 8.90 -0.87 -12.47
N VAL A 100 8.27 -1.78 -11.72
CA VAL A 100 7.93 -3.15 -12.12
C VAL A 100 6.43 -3.26 -12.37
#